data_AF-A0A855Y4Z4-F1
#
_entry.id   AF-A0A855Y4Z4-F1
#
_cell.length_a   1.000
_cell.length_b   1.000
_cell.length_c   1.000
_cell.angle_alpha   90.00
_cell.angle_beta   90.00
_cell.angle_gamma   90.00
#
_symmetry.space_group_name_H-M   'P 1'
#
loop_
_entity.id
_entity.type
_entity.pdbx_description
1 polymer ?
#
loop_
_entity_poly.entity_id
_entity_poly.type
_entity_poly.pdbx_seq_one_letter_code
_entity_poly.pdbx_strand_id
1 'polypeptide(L)' 'MNKEEANAQMDTFLRFPGFVRVSEDHVINVKHVIGVDEMKRVLFLTDKEKGKEEVKVDEEYWWNFIIEYNGRQK' A
#
# COMPACT_ATOMS: atom_id res chain seq x y z
N MET A 1 14.42 -6.38 16.97
CA MET A 1 13.00 -6.27 16.59
C MET A 1 12.60 -7.60 15.99
N ASN A 2 11.74 -8.35 16.66
CA ASN A 2 11.32 -9.67 16.17
C ASN A 2 10.31 -9.51 15.02
N LYS A 3 10.46 -10.32 13.97
CA LYS A 3 9.56 -10.33 12.79
C LYS A 3 8.08 -10.47 13.18
N GLU A 4 7.78 -11.16 14.27
CA GLU A 4 6.41 -11.36 14.79
C GLU A 4 5.78 -10.06 15.31
N GLU A 5 6.55 -9.19 15.97
CA GLU A 5 6.04 -7.91 16.49
C GLU A 5 5.79 -6.91 15.34
N ALA A 6 6.62 -6.94 14.30
CA ALA A 6 6.43 -6.12 13.11
C ALA A 6 5.16 -6.53 12.33
N ASN A 7 4.94 -7.84 12.17
CA ASN A 7 3.72 -8.37 11.56
C ASN A 7 2.47 -8.02 12.38
N ALA A 8 2.52 -8.13 13.70
CA ALA A 8 1.39 -7.77 14.56
C ALA A 8 1.02 -6.28 14.48
N GLN A 9 2.01 -5.40 14.32
CA GLN A 9 1.76 -3.97 14.08
C GLN A 9 1.15 -3.74 12.69
N MET A 10 1.66 -4.38 11.64
CA MET A 10 1.10 -4.29 10.28
C MET A 10 -0.35 -4.77 10.23
N ASP A 11 -0.68 -5.88 10.90
CA ASP A 11 -2.04 -6.41 10.99
C ASP A 11 -3.00 -5.46 11.71
N THR A 12 -2.48 -4.63 12.62
CA THR A 12 -3.27 -3.59 13.27
C THR A 12 -3.65 -2.48 12.27
N PHE A 13 -2.74 -2.10 11.37
CA PHE A 13 -3.02 -1.11 10.33
C PHE A 13 -4.03 -1.60 9.29
N LEU A 14 -4.02 -2.89 8.94
CA LEU A 14 -4.98 -3.48 8.00
C LEU A 14 -6.43 -3.44 8.49
N ARG A 15 -6.67 -3.15 9.78
CA ARG A 15 -8.02 -2.94 10.32
C ARG A 15 -8.62 -1.58 9.96
N PHE A 16 -7.80 -0.64 9.50
CA PHE A 16 -8.25 0.70 9.13
C PHE A 16 -8.55 0.78 7.62
N PRO A 17 -9.74 1.26 7.22
CA PRO A 17 -10.10 1.38 5.81
C PRO A 17 -9.07 2.19 5.02
N GLY A 18 -8.65 1.64 3.88
CA GLY A 18 -7.68 2.25 2.99
C GLY A 18 -6.20 1.96 3.33
N PHE A 19 -5.89 1.15 4.34
CA PHE A 19 -4.54 0.61 4.51
C PHE A 19 -4.42 -0.77 3.87
N VAL A 20 -3.43 -0.94 2.99
CA VAL A 20 -3.25 -2.17 2.22
C VAL A 20 -1.79 -2.60 2.22
N ARG A 21 -1.57 -3.89 2.44
CA ARG A 21 -0.25 -4.52 2.28
C ARG A 21 0.10 -4.58 0.80
N VAL A 22 1.34 -4.21 0.46
CA VAL A 22 1.84 -4.19 -0.92
C VAL A 22 3.07 -5.07 -1.13
N SER A 23 3.76 -5.43 -0.04
CA SER A 23 4.79 -6.46 0.01
C SER A 23 4.75 -7.18 1.36
N GLU A 24 5.56 -8.22 1.53
CA GLU A 24 5.70 -8.94 2.81
C GLU A 24 6.03 -8.01 3.99
N ASP A 25 6.66 -6.87 3.76
CA ASP A 25 7.17 -5.97 4.80
C ASP A 25 6.63 -4.53 4.68
N HIS A 26 5.69 -4.28 3.78
CA HIS A 26 5.20 -2.94 3.50
C HIS A 26 3.67 -2.84 3.47
N VAL A 27 3.12 -1.88 4.21
CA VAL A 27 1.70 -1.46 4.18
C VAL A 27 1.66 0.01 3.82
N ILE A 28 0.77 0.38 2.90
CA ILE A 28 0.56 1.77 2.49
C ILE A 28 -0.88 2.22 2.77
N ASN A 29 -1.11 3.53 2.75
CA ASN A 29 -2.44 4.09 2.73
C ASN A 29 -2.83 4.51 1.30
N VAL A 30 -3.86 3.88 0.72
CA VAL A 30 -4.34 4.12 -0.65
C VAL A 30 -4.84 5.55 -0.88
N LYS A 31 -5.13 6.30 0.20
CA LYS A 31 -5.50 7.73 0.12
C LYS A 31 -4.33 8.61 -0.29
N HIS A 32 -3.09 8.18 -0.07
CA HIS A 32 -1.88 8.94 -0.42
C HIS A 32 -1.33 8.55 -1.81
N VAL A 33 -1.94 7.56 -2.47
CA VAL A 33 -1.63 7.20 -3.84
C VAL A 33 -2.19 8.27 -4.77
N ILE A 34 -1.30 8.84 -5.59
CA ILE A 34 -1.59 9.88 -6.59
C ILE A 34 -1.56 9.36 -8.02
N GLY A 35 -1.05 8.15 -8.24
CA GLY A 35 -1.06 7.50 -9.54
C GLY A 35 -0.70 6.02 -9.42
N VAL A 36 -1.06 5.25 -10.43
CA VAL A 36 -0.80 3.81 -10.52
C VAL A 36 -0.39 3.47 -11.96
N ASP A 37 0.71 2.73 -12.11
CA ASP A 37 1.08 2.04 -13.35
C ASP A 37 0.66 0.57 -13.21
N GLU A 38 -0.49 0.22 -13.77
CA GLU A 38 -1.08 -1.12 -13.66
C GLU A 38 -0.27 -2.19 -14.40
N MET A 39 0.42 -1.82 -15.48
CA MET A 39 1.25 -2.74 -16.27
C MET A 39 2.49 -3.17 -15.48
N LYS A 40 3.05 -2.25 -14.67
CA LYS A 40 4.24 -2.51 -13.85
C LYS A 40 3.94 -2.81 -12.40
N ARG A 41 2.69 -2.65 -11.95
CA ARG A 41 2.25 -2.73 -10.54
C ARG A 41 3.02 -1.75 -9.64
N VAL A 42 3.15 -0.51 -10.11
CA VAL A 42 3.88 0.56 -9.39
C VAL A 42 2.91 1.65 -8.96
N LEU A 43 3.05 2.09 -7.72
CA LEU A 43 2.25 3.12 -7.08
C LEU A 43 3.09 4.38 -6.93
N PHE A 44 2.53 5.52 -7.25
CA PHE A 44 3.13 6.81 -7.00
C PHE A 44 2.50 7.42 -5.75
N LEU A 45 3.30 7.61 -4.72
CA LEU A 45 2.92 8.26 -3.47
C LEU A 45 3.44 9.71 -3.47
N THR A 46 2.71 10.60 -2.81
CA THR A 46 3.25 11.95 -2.50
C THR A 46 3.89 11.94 -1.13
N ASP A 47 5.22 12.02 -1.10
CA ASP A 47 5.97 12.24 0.12
C ASP A 47 6.20 13.76 0.28
N LYS A 48 5.79 14.31 1.44
CA LYS A 48 5.89 15.74 1.74
C LYS A 48 7.34 16.23 1.88
N GLU A 49 8.28 15.34 2.19
CA GLU A 49 9.68 15.67 2.43
C GLU A 49 10.58 15.31 1.23
N LYS A 50 10.26 14.24 0.48
CA LYS A 50 11.14 13.69 -0.57
C LYS A 50 10.61 13.79 -2.00
N GLY A 51 9.37 14.21 -2.20
CA GLY A 51 8.75 14.32 -3.54
C GLY A 51 7.92 13.09 -3.89
N LYS A 52 8.03 12.59 -5.14
CA LYS A 52 7.29 11.40 -5.58
C LYS A 52 8.05 10.14 -5.15
N GLU A 53 7.39 9.28 -4.39
CA GLU A 53 7.90 7.96 -4.03
C GLU A 53 7.22 6.91 -4.92
N GLU A 54 8.01 5.95 -5.41
CA GLU A 54 7.53 4.82 -6.21
C GLU A 54 7.56 3.54 -5.36
N VAL A 55 6.40 2.90 -5.20
CA VAL A 55 6.27 1.65 -4.45
C VAL A 55 5.79 0.56 -5.40
N LYS A 56 6.55 -0.53 -5.50
CA LYS A 56 6.15 -1.71 -6.27
C LYS A 56 5.28 -2.62 -5.42
N VAL A 57 4.20 -3.14 -6.01
CA VAL A 57 3.30 -4.09 -5.37
C VAL A 57 3.64 -5.50 -5.85
N ASP A 58 3.79 -6.42 -4.91
CA ASP A 58 3.96 -7.84 -5.24
C ASP A 58 2.66 -8.42 -5.79
N GLU A 59 2.80 -9.45 -6.63
CA GLU A 59 1.70 -10.02 -7.38
C GLU A 59 0.54 -10.51 -6.49
N GLU A 60 0.87 -11.13 -5.36
CA GLU A 60 -0.10 -11.67 -4.40
C GLU A 60 -0.94 -10.58 -3.73
N TYR A 61 -0.42 -9.36 -3.58
CA TYR A 61 -1.10 -8.24 -2.93
C TYR A 61 -1.83 -7.32 -3.91
N TRP A 62 -1.52 -7.43 -5.21
CA TRP A 62 -2.02 -6.54 -6.25
C TRP A 62 -3.55 -6.46 -6.31
N TRP A 63 -4.22 -7.61 -6.27
CA TRP A 63 -5.68 -7.65 -6.39
C TRP A 63 -6.39 -6.94 -5.24
N ASN A 64 -5.92 -7.15 -4.01
CA ASN A 64 -6.46 -6.48 -2.83
C ASN A 64 -6.22 -4.96 -2.89
N PHE A 65 -5.04 -4.54 -3.34
CA PHE A 65 -4.74 -3.13 -3.56
C PHE A 65 -5.72 -2.47 -4.53
N ILE A 66 -5.99 -3.08 -5.69
CA ILE A 66 -6.87 -2.51 -6.71
C ILE A 66 -8.32 -2.38 -6.22
N ILE A 67 -8.83 -3.33 -5.44
CA ILE A 67 -10.17 -3.27 -4.85
C ILE A 67 -10.30 -2.04 -3.94
N GLU A 68 -9.38 -1.88 -3.01
CA GLU A 68 -9.39 -0.77 -2.04
C GLU A 68 -9.13 0.58 -2.72
N TYR A 69 -8.21 0.62 -3.68
CA TYR A 69 -7.90 1.84 -4.44
C TYR A 69 -9.09 2.32 -5.27
N ASN A 70 -9.83 1.42 -5.93
CA ASN A 70 -11.04 1.77 -6.67
C ASN A 70 -12.22 2.05 -5.74
N GLY A 71 -12.27 1.38 -4.57
CA GLY A 71 -13.27 1.64 -3.53
C GLY A 71 -13.23 3.06 -2.99
N ARG A 72 -12.07 3.73 -3.02
CA ARG A 72 -11.89 5.13 -2.62
C ARG A 72 -12.72 6.14 -3.43
N GLN A 73 -13.10 5.80 -4.67
CA GLN A 73 -13.80 6.75 -5.56
C GLN A 73 -15.33 6.77 -5.38
N LYS A 74 -15.89 5.92 -4.50
CA LYS A 74 -17.32 5.90 -4.16
C LYS A 74 -17.61 6.69 -2.90
#